data_AF-A0A7N4PGK0-F1
#
_entry.id   AF-A0A7N4PGK0-F1
#
_cell.length_a   1.000
_cell.length_b   1.000
_cell.length_c   1.000
_cell.angle_alpha   90.00
_cell.angle_beta   90.00
_cell.angle_gamma   90.00
#
_symmetry.space_group_name_H-M   'P 1'
#
loop_
_entity.id
_entity.type
_entity.pdbx_description
1 polymer ?
#
loop_
_entity_poly.entity_id
_entity_poly.type
_entity_poly.pdbx_seq_one_letter_code
_entity_poly.pdbx_strand_id
1 'polypeptide(L)'
;MAVLAVHLQSDAFLVALNHALSTEKEEVMGLCLGEVEVGKIVHIHSVIVLRRSDKRKDRVEISPEQLSAASLEAERLTELTGRPMRVVGWYHSHPHITVWPSHVDIRTQAMYQMMDESFVGLIFSCFIEDKNTKTGRVLYTCFQSVQAQKGSEYERVDVPLHVLPQDTMGKASLEAAIELPKILCQEEQDAYRKIHSLTHLDAVTKIHNGSGSGETLQACEQGRVPREDAFGDCGEEESDPGCLPRTYAIRCRPSAALSCSGWRTDGIIIASCCSSWSSRRWPCRRSSTAWIKANGGFSINSVSAS
;
A
#
# COMPACT_ATOMS: atom_id res chain seq x y z
N MET A 1 -17.28 3.87 -24.81
CA MET A 1 -16.74 5.25 -24.64
C MET A 1 -16.27 5.38 -23.21
N ALA A 2 -15.06 5.89 -22.99
CA ALA A 2 -14.45 5.98 -21.66
C ALA A 2 -15.22 6.90 -20.68
N VAL A 3 -14.99 6.69 -19.39
CA VAL A 3 -15.43 7.52 -18.26
C VAL A 3 -14.84 8.93 -18.38
N LEU A 4 -15.59 9.96 -17.98
CA LEU A 4 -15.15 11.35 -18.11
C LEU A 4 -14.19 11.77 -17.00
N ALA A 5 -14.47 11.35 -15.77
CA ALA A 5 -13.65 11.64 -14.60
C ALA A 5 -13.93 10.63 -13.48
N VAL A 6 -12.96 10.51 -12.58
CA VAL A 6 -13.08 9.77 -11.32
C VAL A 6 -12.92 10.72 -10.16
N HIS A 7 -13.87 10.69 -9.24
CA HIS A 7 -13.83 11.40 -7.97
C HIS A 7 -13.57 10.40 -6.87
N LEU A 8 -12.40 10.49 -6.23
CA LEU A 8 -12.00 9.61 -5.15
C LEU A 8 -12.08 10.36 -3.82
N GLN A 9 -12.86 9.87 -2.87
CA GLN A 9 -12.89 10.49 -1.54
C GLN A 9 -11.52 10.37 -0.84
N SER A 10 -11.11 11.41 -0.12
CA SER A 10 -9.78 11.47 0.51
C SER A 10 -9.55 10.40 1.58
N ASP A 11 -10.61 9.92 2.24
CA ASP A 11 -10.52 8.82 3.20
C ASP A 11 -10.30 7.47 2.51
N ALA A 12 -10.99 7.19 1.40
CA ALA A 12 -10.73 6.03 0.55
C ALA A 12 -9.30 6.07 -0.04
N PHE A 13 -8.84 7.25 -0.48
CA PHE A 13 -7.46 7.47 -0.92
C PHE A 13 -6.45 7.15 0.18
N LEU A 14 -6.72 7.58 1.43
CA LEU A 14 -5.85 7.31 2.58
C LEU A 14 -5.71 5.81 2.84
N VAL A 15 -6.82 5.05 2.78
CA VAL A 15 -6.79 3.59 2.97
C VAL A 15 -5.98 2.91 1.86
N ALA A 16 -6.25 3.24 0.60
CA ALA A 16 -5.54 2.67 -0.54
C ALA A 16 -4.05 3.01 -0.52
N LEU A 17 -3.69 4.25 -0.15
CA LEU A 17 -2.30 4.67 -0.02
C LEU A 17 -1.58 3.96 1.14
N ASN A 18 -2.22 3.84 2.31
CA ASN A 18 -1.64 3.11 3.43
C ASN A 18 -1.42 1.64 3.11
N HIS A 19 -2.32 1.04 2.32
CA HIS A 19 -2.13 -0.29 1.79
C HIS A 19 -0.96 -0.35 0.80
N ALA A 20 -0.87 0.57 -0.15
CA ALA A 20 0.24 0.62 -1.11
C ALA A 20 1.62 0.84 -0.45
N LEU A 21 1.64 1.47 0.72
CA LEU A 21 2.84 1.69 1.54
C LEU A 21 3.10 0.56 2.55
N SER A 22 2.27 -0.49 2.59
CA SER A 22 2.46 -1.58 3.56
C SER A 22 3.59 -2.53 3.20
N THR A 23 4.01 -2.57 1.93
CA THR A 23 5.14 -3.40 1.47
C THR A 23 5.81 -2.77 0.25
N GLU A 24 7.13 -2.90 0.19
CA GLU A 24 7.95 -2.47 -0.96
C GLU A 24 8.40 -3.65 -1.84
N LYS A 25 8.22 -4.89 -1.37
CA LYS A 25 8.71 -6.09 -2.07
C LYS A 25 7.70 -6.68 -3.04
N GLU A 26 6.42 -6.50 -2.77
CA GLU A 26 5.35 -7.04 -3.60
C GLU A 26 4.27 -6.01 -3.92
N GLU A 27 3.57 -6.24 -5.01
CA GLU A 27 2.41 -5.45 -5.38
C GLU A 27 1.22 -5.83 -4.51
N VAL A 28 0.54 -4.84 -3.96
CA VAL A 28 -0.73 -5.01 -3.27
C VAL A 28 -1.89 -4.69 -4.19
N MET A 29 -3.08 -5.20 -3.87
CA MET A 29 -4.28 -5.00 -4.70
C MET A 29 -5.55 -4.82 -3.86
N GLY A 30 -6.52 -4.12 -4.43
CA GLY A 30 -7.83 -3.96 -3.80
C GLY A 30 -8.91 -3.52 -4.78
N LEU A 31 -10.14 -3.46 -4.27
CA LEU A 31 -11.34 -3.06 -5.02
C LEU A 31 -11.83 -1.70 -4.57
N CYS A 32 -12.44 -0.96 -5.49
CA CYS A 32 -13.06 0.33 -5.25
C CYS A 32 -14.58 0.19 -5.22
N LEU A 33 -15.20 0.70 -4.16
CA LEU A 33 -16.65 0.74 -3.99
C LEU A 33 -17.15 2.17 -4.19
N GLY A 34 -18.21 2.30 -4.95
CA GLY A 34 -18.69 3.60 -5.35
C GLY A 34 -19.98 3.57 -6.13
N GLU A 35 -20.31 4.71 -6.71
CA GLU A 35 -21.44 4.87 -7.61
C GLU A 35 -20.98 5.47 -8.93
N VAL A 36 -21.77 5.27 -9.99
CA VAL A 36 -21.52 5.87 -11.30
C VAL A 36 -22.68 6.77 -11.64
N GLU A 37 -22.38 8.05 -11.79
CA GLU A 37 -23.35 9.08 -12.13
C GLU A 37 -23.72 9.00 -13.62
N VAL A 38 -24.93 9.45 -13.97
CA VAL A 38 -25.42 9.49 -15.37
C VAL A 38 -24.47 10.25 -16.30
N GLY A 39 -23.71 11.21 -15.76
CA GLY A 39 -22.66 11.94 -16.47
C GLY A 39 -21.37 11.16 -16.74
N LYS A 40 -21.33 9.83 -16.52
CA LYS A 40 -20.12 9.00 -16.61
C LYS A 40 -18.98 9.51 -15.73
N ILE A 41 -19.33 9.96 -14.53
CA ILE A 41 -18.38 10.27 -13.47
C ILE A 41 -18.47 9.13 -12.46
N VAL A 42 -17.32 8.53 -12.13
CA VAL A 42 -17.24 7.48 -11.12
C VAL A 42 -16.90 8.13 -9.78
N HIS A 43 -17.76 7.95 -8.78
CA HIS A 43 -17.51 8.43 -7.42
C HIS A 43 -17.12 7.24 -6.54
N ILE A 44 -15.86 7.20 -6.11
CA ILE A 44 -15.32 6.15 -5.23
C ILE A 44 -15.43 6.63 -3.78
N HIS A 45 -16.22 5.92 -2.99
CA HIS A 45 -16.50 6.26 -1.60
C HIS A 45 -15.69 5.45 -0.59
N SER A 46 -15.39 4.20 -0.91
CA SER A 46 -14.65 3.29 -0.03
C SER A 46 -13.83 2.31 -0.84
N VAL A 47 -12.91 1.61 -0.19
CA VAL A 47 -12.08 0.57 -0.79
C VAL A 47 -12.11 -0.71 0.03
N ILE A 48 -11.94 -1.84 -0.64
CA ILE A 48 -11.73 -3.14 -0.01
C ILE A 48 -10.27 -3.55 -0.27
N VAL A 49 -9.54 -3.83 0.79
CA VAL A 49 -8.19 -4.41 0.73
C VAL A 49 -8.34 -5.90 0.43
N LEU A 50 -7.70 -6.39 -0.63
CA LEU A 50 -7.72 -7.79 -0.98
C LEU A 50 -6.40 -8.47 -0.61
N ARG A 51 -6.52 -9.70 -0.11
CA ARG A 51 -5.38 -10.62 0.02
C ARG A 51 -5.00 -11.16 -1.35
N ARG A 52 -3.71 -11.11 -1.67
CA ARG A 52 -3.18 -11.71 -2.90
C ARG A 52 -2.87 -13.18 -2.65
N SER A 53 -3.54 -14.08 -3.36
CA SER A 53 -3.31 -15.53 -3.27
C SER A 53 -2.16 -16.01 -4.17
N ASP A 54 -1.91 -15.34 -5.30
CA ASP A 54 -0.83 -15.65 -6.25
C ASP A 54 0.26 -14.56 -6.22
N LYS A 55 1.46 -14.90 -5.75
CA LYS A 55 2.52 -13.92 -5.50
C LYS A 55 3.42 -13.59 -6.71
N ARG A 56 3.10 -14.10 -7.89
CA ARG A 56 3.89 -13.88 -9.11
C ARG A 56 3.92 -12.40 -9.52
N LYS A 57 5.03 -11.98 -10.15
CA LYS A 57 5.19 -10.64 -10.73
C LYS A 57 4.22 -10.45 -11.90
N ASP A 58 3.66 -9.26 -12.03
CA ASP A 58 2.79 -8.84 -13.14
C ASP A 58 1.48 -9.62 -13.31
N ARG A 59 1.05 -10.41 -12.31
CA ARG A 59 -0.21 -11.19 -12.37
C ARG A 59 -1.17 -10.79 -11.26
N VAL A 60 -1.92 -9.71 -11.51
CA VAL A 60 -2.99 -9.25 -10.62
C VAL A 60 -4.33 -9.70 -11.19
N GLU A 61 -4.89 -10.77 -10.62
CA GLU A 61 -6.22 -11.29 -10.96
C GLU A 61 -7.07 -11.34 -9.68
N ILE A 62 -8.26 -10.72 -9.71
CA ILE A 62 -9.23 -10.80 -8.62
C ILE A 62 -10.06 -12.07 -8.81
N SER A 63 -10.14 -12.91 -7.79
CA SER A 63 -10.92 -14.15 -7.89
C SER A 63 -12.43 -13.87 -7.96
N PRO A 64 -13.23 -14.73 -8.61
CA PRO A 64 -14.69 -14.57 -8.63
C PRO A 64 -15.31 -14.53 -7.22
N GLU A 65 -14.72 -15.27 -6.27
CA GLU A 65 -15.15 -15.27 -4.87
C GLU A 65 -14.89 -13.92 -4.19
N GLN A 66 -13.76 -13.28 -4.50
CA GLN A 66 -13.44 -11.93 -4.01
C GLN A 66 -14.38 -10.88 -4.61
N LEU A 67 -14.70 -10.96 -5.91
CA LEU A 67 -15.68 -10.08 -6.55
C LEU A 67 -17.09 -10.27 -5.97
N SER A 68 -17.48 -11.52 -5.68
CA SER A 68 -18.76 -11.83 -5.02
C SER A 68 -18.82 -11.25 -3.60
N ALA A 69 -17.77 -11.45 -2.80
CA ALA A 69 -17.68 -10.89 -1.45
C ALA A 69 -17.71 -9.35 -1.46
N ALA A 70 -17.03 -8.72 -2.41
CA ALA A 70 -17.04 -7.27 -2.59
C ALA A 70 -18.42 -6.75 -3.01
N SER A 71 -19.15 -7.52 -3.82
CA SER A 71 -20.51 -7.15 -4.24
C SER A 71 -21.48 -7.19 -3.05
N LEU A 72 -21.37 -8.22 -2.19
CA LEU A 72 -22.16 -8.31 -0.96
C LEU A 72 -21.85 -7.15 0.00
N GLU A 73 -20.58 -6.75 0.11
CA GLU A 73 -20.20 -5.60 0.91
C GLU A 73 -20.75 -4.29 0.33
N ALA A 74 -20.79 -4.15 -1.00
CA ALA A 74 -21.40 -3.00 -1.65
C ALA A 74 -22.92 -2.92 -1.40
N GLU A 75 -23.63 -4.06 -1.41
CA GLU A 75 -25.04 -4.14 -1.02
C GLU A 75 -25.24 -3.69 0.43
N ARG A 76 -24.42 -4.19 1.36
CA ARG A 76 -24.45 -3.77 2.77
C ARG A 76 -24.24 -2.26 2.93
N LEU A 77 -23.28 -1.68 2.20
CA LEU A 77 -23.05 -0.22 2.21
C LEU A 77 -24.19 0.56 1.58
N THR A 78 -24.88 -0.01 0.58
CA THR A 78 -26.09 0.59 -0.01
C THR A 78 -27.18 0.73 1.03
N GLU A 79 -27.46 -0.33 1.78
CA GLU A 79 -28.46 -0.31 2.86
C GLU A 79 -28.09 0.67 3.97
N LEU A 80 -26.81 0.76 4.33
CA LEU A 80 -26.33 1.63 5.41
C LEU A 80 -26.33 3.12 5.03
N THR A 81 -25.99 3.45 3.79
CA THR A 81 -25.79 4.84 3.34
C THR A 81 -26.96 5.40 2.54
N GLY A 82 -27.85 4.53 2.04
CA GLY A 82 -28.91 4.91 1.10
C GLY A 82 -28.41 5.30 -0.29
N ARG A 83 -27.12 5.05 -0.60
CA ARG A 83 -26.51 5.32 -1.91
C ARG A 83 -26.39 4.02 -2.72
N PRO A 84 -26.55 4.03 -4.04
CA PRO A 84 -26.41 2.85 -4.90
C PRO A 84 -24.94 2.42 -5.04
N MET A 85 -24.38 1.87 -3.96
CA MET A 85 -23.00 1.40 -3.88
C MET A 85 -22.82 0.11 -4.68
N ARG A 86 -21.76 0.06 -5.49
CA ARG A 86 -21.35 -1.12 -6.26
C ARG A 86 -19.83 -1.16 -6.40
N VAL A 87 -19.29 -2.27 -6.88
CA VAL A 87 -17.89 -2.34 -7.30
C VAL A 87 -17.74 -1.51 -8.59
N VAL A 88 -16.87 -0.50 -8.58
CA VAL A 88 -16.69 0.45 -9.69
C VAL A 88 -15.27 0.46 -10.25
N GLY A 89 -14.33 -0.20 -9.58
CA GLY A 89 -12.96 -0.23 -10.02
C GLY A 89 -12.08 -1.08 -9.13
N TRP A 90 -10.79 -1.03 -9.42
CA TRP A 90 -9.74 -1.73 -8.70
C TRP A 90 -8.51 -0.84 -8.58
N TYR A 91 -7.65 -1.16 -7.63
CA TYR A 91 -6.35 -0.52 -7.52
C TYR A 91 -5.25 -1.54 -7.22
N HIS A 92 -4.04 -1.23 -7.63
CA HIS A 92 -2.83 -1.93 -7.21
C HIS A 92 -1.65 -0.98 -7.05
N SER A 93 -0.55 -1.47 -6.50
CA SER A 93 0.67 -0.70 -6.28
C SER A 93 1.81 -1.13 -7.20
N HIS A 94 2.61 -0.17 -7.65
CA HIS A 94 3.91 -0.40 -8.30
C HIS A 94 5.05 0.08 -7.38
N PRO A 95 5.60 -0.77 -6.50
CA PRO A 95 6.75 -0.39 -5.68
C PRO A 95 8.00 -0.25 -6.56
N HIS A 96 8.74 0.85 -6.40
CA HIS A 96 9.98 1.15 -7.13
C HIS A 96 9.88 1.19 -8.67
N ILE A 97 8.67 1.11 -9.23
CA ILE A 97 8.39 1.10 -10.68
C ILE A 97 7.48 2.28 -11.02
N THR A 98 7.48 2.71 -12.29
CA THR A 98 6.67 3.83 -12.75
C THR A 98 5.18 3.61 -12.55
N VAL A 99 4.42 4.69 -12.41
CA VAL A 99 2.95 4.69 -12.25
C VAL A 99 2.19 4.23 -13.51
N TRP A 100 2.88 4.04 -14.63
CA TRP A 100 2.23 3.68 -15.88
C TRP A 100 1.80 2.20 -15.90
N PRO A 101 0.60 1.89 -16.43
CA PRO A 101 0.13 0.52 -16.51
C PRO A 101 1.00 -0.31 -17.47
N SER A 102 1.29 -1.54 -17.08
CA SER A 102 1.92 -2.55 -17.93
C SER A 102 0.94 -3.06 -18.99
N HIS A 103 1.44 -3.85 -19.96
CA HIS A 103 0.57 -4.52 -20.94
C HIS A 103 -0.39 -5.52 -20.28
N VAL A 104 0.01 -6.12 -19.16
CA VAL A 104 -0.86 -7.03 -18.41
C VAL A 104 -1.98 -6.23 -17.74
N ASP A 105 -1.67 -5.09 -17.12
CA ASP A 105 -2.67 -4.21 -16.49
C ASP A 105 -3.72 -3.73 -17.49
N ILE A 106 -3.28 -3.32 -18.70
CA ILE A 106 -4.19 -2.86 -19.76
C ILE A 106 -5.14 -3.98 -20.22
N ARG A 107 -4.63 -5.22 -20.31
CA ARG A 107 -5.42 -6.38 -20.70
C ARG A 107 -6.39 -6.80 -19.59
N THR A 108 -5.94 -6.84 -18.35
CA THR A 108 -6.78 -7.11 -17.17
C THR A 108 -7.90 -6.07 -17.05
N GLN A 109 -7.55 -4.79 -17.21
CA GLN A 109 -8.52 -3.70 -17.25
C GLN A 109 -9.55 -3.86 -18.38
N ALA A 110 -9.11 -4.27 -19.58
CA ALA A 110 -10.04 -4.56 -20.68
C ALA A 110 -11.01 -5.70 -20.34
N MET A 111 -10.53 -6.76 -19.67
CA MET A 111 -11.37 -7.87 -19.22
C MET A 111 -12.42 -7.41 -18.20
N TYR A 112 -12.04 -6.57 -17.23
CA TYR A 112 -13.01 -6.00 -16.30
C TYR A 112 -14.03 -5.09 -17.00
N GLN A 113 -13.61 -4.34 -18.01
CA GLN A 113 -14.51 -3.51 -18.82
C GLN A 113 -15.50 -4.29 -19.68
N MET A 114 -15.25 -5.58 -19.96
CA MET A 114 -16.26 -6.44 -20.58
C MET A 114 -17.44 -6.73 -19.64
N MET A 115 -17.21 -6.66 -18.33
CA MET A 115 -18.26 -6.85 -17.31
C MET A 115 -18.96 -5.53 -16.97
N ASP A 116 -18.20 -4.43 -16.85
CA ASP A 116 -18.73 -3.09 -16.67
C ASP A 116 -17.91 -2.05 -17.43
N GLU A 117 -18.50 -1.42 -18.44
CA GLU A 117 -17.84 -0.41 -19.26
C GLU A 117 -17.31 0.80 -18.45
N SER A 118 -17.90 1.06 -17.28
CA SER A 118 -17.51 2.17 -16.39
C SER A 118 -16.42 1.77 -15.39
N PHE A 119 -15.94 0.53 -15.43
CA PHE A 119 -14.91 0.06 -14.51
C PHE A 119 -13.59 0.78 -14.72
N VAL A 120 -12.94 1.22 -13.64
CA VAL A 120 -11.69 2.00 -13.69
C VAL A 120 -10.55 1.31 -12.93
N GLY A 121 -9.32 1.48 -13.42
CA GLY A 121 -8.11 1.01 -12.75
C GLY A 121 -7.32 2.17 -12.15
N LEU A 122 -6.83 2.00 -10.92
CA LEU A 122 -5.95 2.96 -10.26
C LEU A 122 -4.60 2.30 -9.96
N ILE A 123 -3.51 3.05 -10.14
CA ILE A 123 -2.15 2.57 -9.82
C ILE A 123 -1.49 3.54 -8.86
N PHE A 124 -0.93 3.01 -7.79
CA PHE A 124 -0.12 3.75 -6.82
C PHE A 124 1.35 3.36 -6.95
N SER A 125 2.17 4.24 -7.51
CA SER A 125 3.62 4.08 -7.56
C SER A 125 4.23 4.63 -6.28
N CYS A 126 4.85 3.75 -5.51
CA CYS A 126 5.36 4.02 -4.17
C CYS A 126 6.87 3.76 -4.11
N PHE A 127 7.51 4.27 -3.06
CA PHE A 127 8.95 4.06 -2.81
C PHE A 127 9.86 4.54 -3.95
N ILE A 128 9.45 5.60 -4.65
CA ILE A 128 10.27 6.23 -5.69
C ILE A 128 11.20 7.22 -5.03
N GLU A 129 12.48 6.89 -4.96
CA GLU A 129 13.52 7.79 -4.43
C GLU A 129 14.48 8.22 -5.53
N ASP A 130 14.65 9.52 -5.68
CA ASP A 130 15.74 10.07 -6.49
C ASP A 130 17.02 10.09 -5.65
N LYS A 131 17.95 9.18 -5.96
CA LYS A 131 19.23 9.02 -5.23
C LYS A 131 20.07 10.30 -5.20
N ASN A 132 19.91 11.18 -6.17
CA ASN A 132 20.71 12.41 -6.26
C ASN A 132 20.13 13.52 -5.35
N THR A 133 18.81 13.64 -5.28
CA THR A 133 18.13 14.69 -4.52
C THR A 133 17.65 14.24 -3.14
N LYS A 134 17.63 12.92 -2.88
CA LYS A 134 17.04 12.29 -1.69
C LYS A 134 15.57 12.65 -1.49
N THR A 135 14.85 12.89 -2.59
CA THR A 135 13.41 13.15 -2.53
C THR A 135 12.63 11.88 -2.78
N GLY A 136 11.81 11.47 -1.81
CA GLY A 136 10.79 10.44 -2.00
C GLY A 136 9.57 10.99 -2.74
N ARG A 137 9.00 10.18 -3.62
CA ARG A 137 7.80 10.50 -4.39
C ARG A 137 6.81 9.36 -4.30
N VAL A 138 5.54 9.75 -4.22
CA VAL A 138 4.39 8.86 -4.42
C VAL A 138 3.64 9.43 -5.60
N LEU A 139 3.34 8.59 -6.58
CA LEU A 139 2.60 8.96 -7.78
C LEU A 139 1.36 8.07 -7.86
N TYR A 140 0.28 8.60 -8.40
CA TYR A 140 -0.92 7.83 -8.65
C TYR A 140 -1.52 8.20 -10.00
N THR A 141 -2.18 7.25 -10.64
CA THR A 141 -2.88 7.46 -11.90
C THR A 141 -4.20 6.70 -11.93
N CYS A 142 -5.09 7.10 -12.82
CA CYS A 142 -6.33 6.41 -13.12
C CYS A 142 -6.43 6.20 -14.63
N PHE A 143 -6.85 5.01 -15.04
CA PHE A 143 -6.90 4.64 -16.44
C PHE A 143 -8.08 3.72 -16.77
N GLN A 144 -8.42 3.70 -18.06
CA GLN A 144 -9.23 2.69 -18.70
C GLN A 144 -8.48 2.12 -19.91
N SER A 145 -9.04 1.07 -20.49
CA SER A 145 -8.55 0.37 -21.66
C SER A 145 -9.52 0.56 -22.82
N VAL A 146 -9.00 0.82 -24.01
CA VAL A 146 -9.78 0.93 -25.25
C VAL A 146 -9.17 0.04 -26.33
N GLN A 147 -10.02 -0.56 -27.14
CA GLN A 147 -9.54 -1.35 -28.27
C GLN A 147 -8.95 -0.43 -29.34
N ALA A 148 -7.73 -0.74 -29.80
CA ALA A 148 -7.06 0.03 -30.83
C ALA A 148 -7.84 0.00 -32.15
N GLN A 149 -7.85 1.12 -32.89
CA GLN A 149 -8.59 1.22 -34.16
C GLN A 149 -8.07 0.28 -35.27
N LYS A 150 -6.85 -0.23 -35.14
CA LYS A 150 -6.17 -1.08 -36.14
C LYS A 150 -5.55 -2.33 -35.53
N GLY A 151 -6.31 -3.08 -34.73
CA GLY A 151 -5.87 -4.39 -34.23
C GLY A 151 -6.77 -4.99 -33.16
N SER A 152 -6.37 -6.15 -32.66
CA SER A 152 -6.95 -6.79 -31.46
C SER A 152 -6.24 -6.36 -30.17
N GLU A 153 -5.36 -5.37 -30.23
CA GLU A 153 -4.62 -4.85 -29.08
C GLU A 153 -5.44 -3.78 -28.33
N TYR A 154 -5.15 -3.68 -27.03
CA TYR A 154 -5.76 -2.71 -26.14
C TYR A 154 -4.76 -1.61 -25.79
N GLU A 155 -5.22 -0.37 -25.80
CA GLU A 155 -4.45 0.82 -25.46
C GLU A 155 -4.99 1.45 -24.18
N ARG A 156 -4.09 2.08 -23.41
CA ARG A 156 -4.46 2.84 -22.22
C ARG A 156 -5.10 4.17 -22.59
N VAL A 157 -6.11 4.56 -21.83
CA VAL A 157 -6.69 5.90 -21.83
C VAL A 157 -6.62 6.45 -20.42
N ASP A 158 -5.95 7.59 -20.26
CA ASP A 158 -5.85 8.26 -18.97
C ASP A 158 -7.21 8.89 -18.61
N VAL A 159 -7.68 8.63 -17.40
CA VAL A 159 -8.94 9.20 -16.88
C VAL A 159 -8.60 10.25 -15.82
N PRO A 160 -9.14 11.49 -15.93
CA PRO A 160 -8.93 12.51 -14.92
C PRO A 160 -9.37 12.03 -13.52
N LEU A 161 -8.45 12.08 -12.56
CA LEU A 161 -8.70 11.68 -11.16
C LEU A 161 -8.65 12.90 -10.24
N HIS A 162 -9.73 13.14 -9.52
CA HIS A 162 -9.86 14.20 -8.53
C HIS A 162 -10.03 13.61 -7.14
N VAL A 163 -9.11 13.93 -6.23
CA VAL A 163 -9.25 13.55 -4.82
C VAL A 163 -10.11 14.59 -4.12
N LEU A 164 -11.30 14.19 -3.68
CA LEU A 164 -12.26 15.07 -3.03
C LEU A 164 -11.99 15.13 -1.51
N PRO A 165 -11.83 16.33 -0.93
CA PRO A 165 -11.60 16.46 0.50
C PRO A 165 -12.80 15.97 1.31
N GLN A 166 -12.52 15.37 2.46
CA GLN A 166 -13.49 14.98 3.49
C GLN A 166 -13.03 15.52 4.84
N ASP A 167 -13.96 16.09 5.61
CA ASP A 167 -13.67 16.65 6.94
C ASP A 167 -13.43 15.55 7.99
N THR A 168 -14.06 14.39 7.78
CA THR A 168 -13.99 13.23 8.69
C THR A 168 -13.86 11.94 7.90
N MET A 169 -13.21 10.94 8.47
CA MET A 169 -13.19 9.60 7.89
C MET A 169 -14.55 8.92 8.00
N GLY A 170 -15.06 8.39 6.89
CA GLY A 170 -16.27 7.59 6.88
C GLY A 170 -16.10 6.27 7.65
N LYS A 171 -17.19 5.75 8.21
CA LYS A 171 -17.19 4.48 8.95
C LYS A 171 -16.68 3.31 8.10
N ALA A 172 -17.10 3.23 6.84
CA ALA A 172 -16.66 2.18 5.91
C ALA A 172 -15.15 2.23 5.65
N SER A 173 -14.61 3.43 5.39
CA SER A 173 -13.17 3.66 5.21
C SER A 173 -12.37 3.34 6.47
N LEU A 174 -12.91 3.67 7.65
CA LEU A 174 -12.29 3.33 8.92
C LEU A 174 -12.28 1.81 9.17
N GLU A 175 -13.39 1.12 8.90
CA GLU A 175 -13.47 -0.34 8.97
C GLU A 175 -12.43 -0.98 8.04
N ALA A 176 -12.34 -0.52 6.79
CA ALA A 176 -11.34 -0.99 5.83
C ALA A 176 -9.89 -0.75 6.30
N ALA A 177 -9.61 0.41 6.92
CA ALA A 177 -8.29 0.72 7.48
C ALA A 177 -7.90 -0.24 8.61
N ILE A 178 -8.86 -0.65 9.45
CA ILE A 178 -8.63 -1.56 10.58
C ILE A 178 -8.51 -3.01 10.12
N GLU A 179 -9.12 -3.37 8.99
CA GLU A 179 -8.98 -4.70 8.40
C GLU A 179 -7.58 -4.95 7.81
N LEU A 180 -6.88 -3.91 7.35
CA LEU A 180 -5.54 -4.06 6.75
C LEU A 180 -4.54 -4.80 7.66
N PRO A 181 -4.28 -4.39 8.93
CA PRO A 181 -3.41 -5.14 9.82
C PRO A 181 -3.86 -6.59 10.07
N LYS A 182 -5.17 -6.85 10.09
CA LYS A 182 -5.70 -8.22 10.26
C LYS A 182 -5.40 -9.08 9.04
N ILE A 183 -5.57 -8.52 7.84
CA ILE A 183 -5.27 -9.20 6.58
C ILE A 183 -3.79 -9.56 6.52
N LEU A 184 -2.90 -8.61 6.79
CA LEU A 184 -1.44 -8.84 6.80
C LEU A 184 -1.02 -9.88 7.84
N CYS A 185 -1.58 -9.80 9.05
CA CYS A 185 -1.34 -10.78 10.11
C CYS A 185 -1.78 -12.19 9.69
N GLN A 186 -2.96 -12.30 9.06
CA GLN A 186 -3.47 -13.59 8.61
C GLN A 186 -2.65 -14.16 7.44
N GLU A 187 -2.16 -13.33 6.52
CA GLU A 187 -1.25 -13.77 5.45
C GLU A 187 0.03 -14.39 6.01
N GLU A 188 0.63 -13.74 7.02
CA GLU A 188 1.82 -14.26 7.69
C GLU A 188 1.53 -15.57 8.43
N GLN A 189 0.39 -15.67 9.12
CA GLN A 189 -0.03 -16.91 9.77
C GLN A 189 -0.24 -18.04 8.77
N ASP A 190 -0.83 -17.77 7.62
CA ASP A 190 -1.08 -18.77 6.58
C ASP A 190 0.24 -19.27 5.97
N ALA A 191 1.20 -18.36 5.73
CA ALA A 191 2.55 -18.69 5.29
C ALA A 191 3.28 -19.57 6.32
N TYR A 192 3.23 -19.18 7.61
CA TYR A 192 3.80 -19.96 8.70
C TYR A 192 3.16 -21.36 8.82
N ARG A 193 1.82 -21.46 8.74
CA ARG A 193 1.10 -22.74 8.78
C ARG A 193 1.51 -23.66 7.63
N LYS A 194 1.70 -23.10 6.43
CA LYS A 194 2.16 -23.87 5.26
C LYS A 194 3.54 -24.48 5.52
N ILE A 195 4.48 -23.70 6.06
CA ILE A 195 5.82 -24.19 6.42
C ILE A 195 5.75 -25.18 7.58
N HIS A 196 4.93 -24.92 8.59
CA HIS A 196 4.77 -25.79 9.77
C HIS A 196 4.16 -27.15 9.42
N SER A 197 3.36 -27.23 8.35
CA SER A 197 2.79 -28.49 7.86
C SER A 197 3.83 -29.44 7.25
N LEU A 198 5.04 -28.95 6.96
CA LEU A 198 6.17 -29.77 6.51
C LEU A 198 6.72 -30.59 7.68
N THR A 199 6.28 -31.85 7.77
CA THR A 199 6.63 -32.77 8.86
C THR A 199 8.11 -33.14 8.91
N HIS A 200 8.82 -33.02 7.79
CA HIS A 200 10.23 -33.41 7.64
C HIS A 200 11.23 -32.38 8.21
N LEU A 201 10.76 -31.19 8.61
CA LEU A 201 11.64 -30.15 9.16
C LEU A 201 12.16 -30.53 10.56
N ASP A 202 13.45 -30.31 10.77
CA ASP A 202 14.11 -30.54 12.06
C ASP A 202 13.70 -29.49 13.12
N ALA A 203 13.98 -29.81 14.38
CA ALA A 203 13.56 -28.98 15.50
C ALA A 203 14.21 -27.59 15.50
N VAL A 204 15.46 -27.44 15.03
CA VAL A 204 16.14 -26.15 14.98
C VAL A 204 15.49 -25.27 13.91
N THR A 205 15.20 -25.80 12.73
CA THR A 205 14.46 -25.07 11.69
C THR A 205 13.07 -24.67 12.15
N LYS A 206 12.35 -25.52 12.88
CA LYS A 206 11.03 -25.16 13.45
C LYS A 206 11.12 -24.00 14.46
N ILE A 207 12.15 -23.98 15.32
CA ILE A 207 12.37 -22.88 16.27
C ILE A 207 12.76 -21.59 15.53
N HIS A 208 13.61 -21.68 14.52
CA HIS A 208 13.99 -20.54 13.69
C HIS A 208 12.77 -19.93 12.98
N ASN A 209 11.97 -20.75 12.30
CA ASN A 209 10.75 -20.32 11.61
C ASN A 209 9.73 -19.73 12.60
N GLY A 210 9.59 -20.33 13.79
CA GLY A 210 8.70 -19.82 14.83
C GLY A 210 9.15 -18.48 15.40
N SER A 211 10.46 -18.25 15.52
CA SER A 211 11.01 -16.98 15.98
C SER A 211 10.76 -15.87 14.97
N GLY A 212 11.02 -16.13 13.68
CA GLY A 212 10.76 -15.17 12.62
C GLY A 212 9.27 -14.81 12.49
N SER A 213 8.38 -15.81 12.54
CA SER A 213 6.93 -15.55 12.51
C SER A 213 6.44 -14.79 13.75
N GLY A 214 6.99 -15.09 14.94
CA GLY A 214 6.66 -14.37 16.17
C GLY A 214 7.04 -12.89 16.13
N GLU A 215 8.21 -12.56 15.58
CA GLU A 215 8.64 -11.17 15.39
C GLU A 215 7.75 -10.41 14.41
N THR A 216 7.35 -11.04 13.30
CA THR A 216 6.44 -10.45 12.30
C THR A 216 5.04 -10.21 12.88
N LEU A 217 4.48 -11.18 13.59
CA LEU A 217 3.15 -11.06 14.21
C LEU A 217 3.12 -9.99 15.31
N GLN A 218 4.19 -9.88 16.10
CA GLN A 218 4.31 -8.84 17.11
C GLN A 218 4.41 -7.44 16.50
N ALA A 219 4.99 -7.30 15.30
CA ALA A 219 4.98 -6.04 14.57
C ALA A 219 3.58 -5.68 14.08
N CYS A 220 2.84 -6.65 13.51
CA CYS A 220 1.45 -6.48 13.08
C CYS A 220 0.52 -6.03 14.22
N GLU A 221 0.63 -6.65 15.41
CA GLU A 221 -0.17 -6.28 16.59
C GLU A 221 0.12 -4.86 17.10
N GLN A 222 1.32 -4.33 16.88
CA GLN A 222 1.71 -2.98 17.27
C GLN A 222 1.32 -1.93 16.23
N GLY A 223 0.58 -2.30 15.17
CA GLY A 223 0.26 -1.41 14.06
C GLY A 223 1.50 -0.94 13.30
N ARG A 224 2.63 -1.67 13.42
CA ARG A 224 3.86 -1.40 12.67
C ARG A 224 3.93 -2.38 11.51
N VAL A 225 4.28 -1.87 10.33
CA VAL A 225 4.72 -2.73 9.23
C VAL A 225 5.99 -3.47 9.69
N PRO A 226 6.03 -4.82 9.64
CA PRO A 226 7.19 -5.59 10.05
C PRO A 226 8.47 -5.16 9.33
N ARG A 227 9.61 -5.14 10.02
CA ARG A 227 10.92 -4.98 9.38
C ARG A 227 11.33 -6.32 8.79
N GLU A 228 11.39 -6.40 7.47
CA GLU A 228 11.58 -7.66 6.75
C GLU A 228 13.05 -8.07 6.53
N ASP A 229 13.99 -7.57 7.32
CA ASP A 229 15.42 -7.96 7.25
C ASP A 229 15.69 -9.37 7.82
N ALA A 230 14.65 -10.08 8.27
CA ALA A 230 14.75 -11.36 8.98
C ALA A 230 14.62 -12.61 8.08
N PHE A 231 14.17 -12.48 6.83
CA PHE A 231 14.01 -13.61 5.91
C PHE A 231 14.75 -13.37 4.60
N GLY A 232 15.82 -14.14 4.39
CA GLY A 232 16.54 -14.21 3.13
C GLY A 232 15.70 -14.90 2.04
N ASP A 233 15.76 -14.31 0.86
CA ASP A 233 15.10 -14.75 -0.37
C ASP A 233 15.45 -16.21 -0.72
N CYS A 234 14.46 -17.09 -0.78
CA CYS A 234 14.61 -18.41 -1.38
C CYS A 234 14.39 -18.27 -2.89
N GLY A 235 15.46 -17.92 -3.61
CA GLY A 235 15.47 -17.97 -5.07
C GLY A 235 15.17 -19.39 -5.57
N GLU A 236 14.29 -19.50 -6.55
CA GLU A 236 14.07 -20.71 -7.33
C GLU A 236 15.32 -20.96 -8.19
N GLU A 237 16.23 -21.83 -7.74
CA GLU A 237 17.16 -22.52 -8.63
C GLU A 237 16.98 -24.04 -8.49
N GLU A 238 17.03 -24.68 -9.66
CA GLU A 238 16.71 -26.06 -9.94
C GLU A 238 17.40 -27.09 -9.01
N SER A 239 16.61 -28.09 -8.65
CA SER A 239 16.99 -29.49 -8.36
C SER A 239 18.48 -29.82 -8.22
N ASP A 240 18.96 -29.94 -6.97
CA ASP A 240 20.12 -30.77 -6.64
C ASP A 240 19.95 -31.38 -5.23
N PRO A 241 19.81 -32.72 -5.05
CA PRO A 241 19.47 -33.33 -3.76
C PRO A 241 20.66 -33.51 -2.81
N GLY A 242 21.66 -32.62 -2.85
CA GLY A 242 22.94 -32.80 -2.14
C GLY A 242 23.55 -31.58 -1.45
N CYS A 243 23.00 -30.38 -1.57
CA CYS A 243 23.60 -29.19 -0.94
C CYS A 243 22.94 -28.85 0.41
N LEU A 244 23.64 -29.16 1.50
CA LEU A 244 23.39 -28.57 2.81
C LEU A 244 23.63 -27.04 2.73
N PRO A 245 22.70 -26.17 3.18
CA PRO A 245 22.97 -24.74 3.25
C PRO A 245 24.05 -24.48 4.31
N ARG A 246 25.06 -23.70 3.93
CA ARG A 246 26.18 -23.30 4.79
C ARG A 246 25.67 -22.69 6.10
N THR A 247 26.19 -23.20 7.20
CA THR A 247 26.05 -22.63 8.55
C THR A 247 26.60 -21.21 8.59
N TYR A 248 25.73 -20.22 8.81
CA TYR A 248 26.14 -18.88 9.21
C TYR A 248 26.27 -18.83 10.74
N ALA A 249 27.51 -18.80 11.23
CA ALA A 249 27.81 -18.58 12.64
C ALA A 249 27.72 -17.07 12.95
N ILE A 250 26.78 -16.66 13.80
CA ILE A 250 26.79 -15.32 14.38
C ILE A 250 27.50 -15.35 15.73
N ARG A 251 28.60 -14.61 15.80
CA ARG A 251 29.39 -14.33 17.00
C ARG A 251 28.60 -13.38 17.91
N CYS A 252 28.08 -13.88 19.03
CA CYS A 252 27.45 -13.03 20.05
C CYS A 252 28.48 -12.05 20.64
N ARG A 253 28.21 -10.75 20.61
CA ARG A 253 28.85 -9.78 21.53
C ARG A 253 27.89 -9.50 22.70
N PRO A 254 28.39 -9.49 23.95
CA PRO A 254 27.55 -9.33 25.12
C PRO A 254 27.06 -7.88 25.29
N SER A 255 25.83 -7.80 25.79
CA SER A 255 25.05 -6.63 26.12
C SER A 255 25.77 -5.65 27.06
N ALA A 256 25.72 -4.35 26.75
CA ALA A 256 25.95 -3.30 27.73
C ALA A 256 24.59 -2.81 28.23
N ALA A 257 24.25 -3.23 29.44
CA ALA A 257 23.11 -2.73 30.19
C ALA A 257 23.24 -1.23 30.45
N LEU A 258 22.19 -0.46 30.19
CA LEU A 258 21.96 0.84 30.81
C LEU A 258 20.48 0.93 31.20
N SER A 259 20.26 0.92 32.52
CA SER A 259 19.03 1.30 33.19
C SER A 259 18.73 2.78 32.97
N CYS A 260 17.46 3.15 32.76
CA CYS A 260 16.97 4.46 33.19
C CYS A 260 15.47 4.39 33.53
N SER A 261 15.19 4.87 34.74
CA SER A 261 13.93 5.07 35.42
C SER A 261 12.92 5.93 34.65
N GLY A 262 11.64 5.63 34.83
CA GLY A 262 10.54 6.17 34.04
C GLY A 262 10.18 7.64 34.25
N TRP A 263 9.40 8.13 33.28
CA TRP A 263 8.47 9.26 33.39
C TRP A 263 7.24 8.91 32.53
N ARG A 264 6.05 8.99 33.13
CA ARG A 264 4.77 9.07 32.43
C ARG A 264 4.51 10.53 32.09
N THR A 265 4.21 10.81 30.83
CA THR A 265 3.34 11.92 30.41
C THR A 265 2.66 11.54 29.10
N ASP A 266 1.36 11.79 29.06
CA ASP A 266 0.46 11.62 27.92
C ASP A 266 0.92 12.42 26.69
N GLY A 267 0.76 11.83 25.50
CA GLY A 267 0.99 12.51 24.22
C GLY A 267 1.43 11.57 23.12
N ILE A 268 0.56 11.37 22.12
CA ILE A 268 0.89 10.67 20.87
C ILE A 268 1.97 11.48 20.14
N ILE A 269 3.18 10.95 20.07
CA ILE A 269 4.26 11.44 19.22
C ILE A 269 4.30 10.53 17.98
N ILE A 270 3.92 11.08 16.82
CA ILE A 270 4.26 10.49 15.53
C ILE A 270 5.75 10.75 15.31
N ALA A 271 6.59 9.76 15.61
CA ALA A 271 8.03 9.84 15.38
C ALA A 271 8.35 9.48 13.92
N SER A 272 8.76 10.48 13.13
CA SER A 272 9.50 10.29 11.89
C SER A 272 10.85 9.65 12.21
N CYS A 273 11.08 8.42 11.73
CA CYS A 273 12.34 7.72 11.94
C CYS A 273 13.29 8.04 10.78
N CYS A 274 14.13 9.06 10.96
CA CYS A 274 15.20 9.40 10.05
C CYS A 274 16.43 8.51 10.37
N SER A 275 16.69 7.50 9.54
CA SER A 275 17.88 6.66 9.67
C SER A 275 18.99 7.22 8.77
N SER A 276 19.92 8.00 9.32
CA SER A 276 21.22 8.21 8.66
C SER A 276 22.36 7.98 9.64
N TRP A 277 23.13 6.94 9.37
CA TRP A 277 24.38 6.62 10.06
C TRP A 277 25.51 7.12 9.16
N SER A 278 26.22 8.16 9.59
CA SER A 278 27.54 8.46 9.03
C SER A 278 28.49 8.84 10.16
N SER A 279 29.58 8.08 10.20
CA SER A 279 30.69 8.21 11.11
C SER A 279 31.55 9.41 10.73
N ARG A 280 31.61 10.42 11.59
CA ARG A 280 32.78 11.31 11.79
C ARG A 280 32.53 12.21 13.00
N ARG A 281 33.47 12.17 13.96
CA ARG A 281 33.56 13.07 15.12
C ARG A 281 33.77 14.53 14.66
N TRP A 282 33.52 15.45 15.60
CA TRP A 282 33.95 16.87 15.75
C TRP A 282 32.77 17.86 15.96
N PRO A 283 32.97 18.97 16.72
CA PRO A 283 32.17 19.27 17.91
C PRO A 283 31.02 20.27 17.73
N CYS A 284 30.14 20.26 18.72
CA CYS A 284 29.01 21.15 18.98
C CYS A 284 29.29 22.64 18.68
N ARG A 285 28.48 23.26 17.82
CA ARG A 285 28.21 24.71 17.81
C ARG A 285 26.72 24.97 17.59
N ARG A 286 26.22 25.98 18.32
CA ARG A 286 24.84 26.42 18.46
C ARG A 286 24.22 26.99 17.16
N SER A 287 22.89 26.87 17.13
CA SER A 287 21.87 27.78 16.56
C SER A 287 21.86 28.05 15.05
N SER A 288 20.69 27.83 14.43
CA SER A 288 19.93 28.84 13.66
C SER A 288 18.59 28.24 13.18
N THR A 289 17.49 28.70 13.75
CA THR A 289 16.14 28.57 13.18
C THR A 289 16.01 29.48 11.96
N ALA A 290 15.72 28.91 10.79
CA ALA A 290 15.40 29.66 9.58
C ALA A 290 13.97 29.35 9.14
N TRP A 291 13.12 30.38 9.20
CA TRP A 291 11.77 30.41 8.64
C TRP A 291 11.86 30.57 7.12
N ILE A 292 11.17 29.72 6.36
CA ILE A 292 10.97 29.93 4.91
C ILE A 292 9.60 30.59 4.70
N LYS A 293 9.67 31.84 4.21
CA LYS A 293 8.58 32.69 3.73
C LYS A 293 7.90 32.04 2.51
N ALA A 294 6.58 31.97 2.54
CA ALA A 294 5.76 31.78 1.34
C ALA A 294 5.74 33.09 0.54
N ASN A 295 6.17 33.03 -0.72
CA ASN A 295 5.95 34.10 -1.70
C ASN A 295 4.54 33.96 -2.27
N GLY A 296 3.63 34.82 -1.82
CA GLY A 296 2.35 35.09 -2.46
C GLY A 296 2.13 36.59 -2.40
N GLY A 297 2.36 37.27 -3.52
CA GLY A 297 2.13 38.70 -3.65
C GLY A 297 0.64 39.01 -3.61
N PHE A 298 0.23 39.85 -2.66
CA PHE A 298 -1.02 40.60 -2.73
C PHE A 298 -0.73 42.02 -2.24
N SER A 299 -1.00 42.99 -3.11
CA SER A 299 -0.89 44.42 -2.85
C SER A 299 -2.19 44.91 -2.24
N ILE A 300 -2.16 45.48 -1.03
CA ILE A 300 -3.28 46.27 -0.49
C ILE A 300 -2.70 47.53 0.16
N ASN A 301 -3.25 48.67 -0.28
CA ASN A 301 -2.89 50.03 0.06
C ASN A 301 -2.95 50.32 1.57
N SER A 302 -2.00 51.15 2.01
CA SER A 302 -1.95 51.77 3.33
C SER A 302 -3.10 52.75 3.55
N VAL A 303 -3.84 52.58 4.64
CA VAL A 303 -4.58 53.67 5.30
C VAL A 303 -3.97 53.82 6.69
N SER A 304 -3.23 54.91 6.87
CA SER A 304 -2.66 55.34 8.15
C SER A 304 -3.73 56.06 8.96
N ALA A 305 -3.96 55.62 10.19
CA ALA A 305 -4.62 56.42 11.22
C ALA A 305 -3.66 56.56 12.40
N SER A 306 -3.04 57.73 12.50
CA SER A 306 -2.61 58.47 13.71
C SER A 306 -2.12 59.83 13.26
#